data_AF-A0A6I0EMI1-F1
#
_entry.id   AF-A0A6I0EMI1-F1
#
_cell.length_a   1.000
_cell.length_b   1.000
_cell.length_c   1.000
_cell.angle_alpha   90.00
_cell.angle_beta   90.00
_cell.angle_gamma   90.00
#
_symmetry.space_group_name_H-M   'P 1'
#
loop_
_entity.id
_entity.type
_entity.pdbx_description
1 polymer ?
#
loop_
_entity_poly.entity_id
_entity_poly.type
_entity_poly.pdbx_seq_one_letter_code
_entity_poly.pdbx_strand_id
1 'polypeptide(L)'
;MRSGVKCLTFLTAALLPHAPSIRAQPLGAQPKMASEQSYERVEPPIPRPDLIKPRPSEWPFVPWSYAKAYTFNFFPQYAQPEVVTKNGIWSKYIRSEQLVMRAQAIAAGELVAAIQGSFEDSKCMLPRHALVYFDRDDRPIASVNVCFECEGVLAWPDYEAKNEDRYLDETFRKTFEEAIAGFRVLFKQEFGQPTNYRDDPRPGPGT
;
A
#
# COMPACT_ATOMS: atom_id res chain seq x y z
N MET A 1 -51.48 19.58 -47.88
CA MET A 1 -50.78 18.30 -48.17
C MET A 1 -49.84 18.04 -46.99
N ARG A 2 -50.30 17.41 -45.91
CA ARG A 2 -50.16 15.98 -45.56
C ARG A 2 -48.76 15.40 -45.79
N SER A 3 -48.01 15.18 -44.71
CA SER A 3 -47.42 13.85 -44.43
C SER A 3 -46.94 13.77 -42.98
N GLY A 4 -47.62 12.96 -42.18
CA GLY A 4 -47.27 12.67 -40.78
C GLY A 4 -46.56 11.31 -40.70
N VAL A 5 -45.44 11.27 -39.99
CA VAL A 5 -44.68 10.04 -39.74
C VAL A 5 -45.13 9.46 -38.41
N LYS A 6 -45.72 8.27 -38.45
CA LYS A 6 -46.12 7.47 -37.28
C LYS A 6 -44.90 6.69 -36.79
N CYS A 7 -44.49 6.92 -35.54
CA CYS A 7 -43.48 6.12 -34.86
C CYS A 7 -44.16 4.90 -34.24
N LEU A 8 -43.82 3.69 -34.70
CA LEU A 8 -44.27 2.42 -34.11
C LEU A 8 -43.37 2.06 -32.92
N THR A 9 -43.95 1.97 -31.73
CA THR A 9 -43.30 1.45 -30.53
C THR A 9 -43.51 -0.07 -30.49
N PHE A 10 -42.43 -0.85 -30.61
CA PHE A 10 -42.45 -2.30 -30.34
C PHE A 10 -42.16 -2.53 -28.85
N LEU A 11 -43.16 -3.01 -28.11
CA LEU A 11 -42.97 -3.60 -26.77
C LEU A 11 -42.52 -5.06 -26.96
N THR A 12 -41.27 -5.35 -26.63
CA THR A 12 -40.76 -6.72 -26.54
C THR A 12 -40.83 -7.16 -25.08
N ALA A 13 -41.80 -7.99 -24.73
CA ALA A 13 -41.88 -8.63 -23.42
C ALA A 13 -40.82 -9.74 -23.32
N ALA A 14 -39.79 -9.53 -22.51
CA ALA A 14 -38.79 -10.54 -22.20
C ALA A 14 -39.34 -11.54 -21.17
N LEU A 15 -39.51 -12.79 -21.58
CA LEU A 15 -39.79 -13.93 -20.71
C LEU A 15 -38.58 -14.20 -19.81
N LEU A 16 -38.74 -14.05 -18.50
CA LEU A 16 -37.74 -14.41 -17.51
C LEU A 16 -37.71 -15.94 -17.34
N PRO A 17 -36.53 -16.60 -17.40
CA PRO A 17 -36.42 -18.02 -17.10
C PRO A 17 -36.66 -18.28 -15.60
N HIS A 18 -37.47 -19.30 -15.31
CA HIS A 18 -37.72 -19.79 -13.96
C HIS A 18 -36.42 -20.31 -13.32
N ALA A 19 -36.05 -19.75 -12.18
CA ALA A 19 -34.93 -20.22 -11.38
C ALA A 19 -35.26 -21.59 -10.75
N PRO A 20 -34.33 -22.56 -10.78
CA PRO A 20 -34.54 -23.85 -10.10
C PRO A 20 -34.56 -23.66 -8.58
N SER A 21 -35.56 -24.27 -7.94
CA SER A 21 -35.68 -24.35 -6.49
C SER A 21 -34.54 -25.20 -5.91
N ILE A 22 -33.56 -24.55 -5.27
CA ILE A 22 -32.47 -25.25 -4.58
C ILE A 22 -33.00 -25.74 -3.23
N ARG A 23 -33.18 -27.06 -3.13
CA ARG A 23 -33.55 -27.77 -1.91
C ARG A 23 -32.35 -27.75 -0.95
N ALA A 24 -32.49 -27.12 0.20
CA ALA A 24 -31.46 -27.06 1.22
C ALA A 24 -31.09 -28.48 1.71
N GLN A 25 -29.81 -28.83 1.62
CA GLN A 25 -29.27 -30.03 2.25
C GLN A 25 -29.06 -29.79 3.76
N PRO A 26 -29.33 -30.79 4.63
CA PRO A 26 -29.04 -30.67 6.05
C PRO A 26 -27.53 -30.61 6.29
N LEU A 27 -27.10 -29.69 7.17
CA LEU A 27 -25.73 -29.54 7.63
C LEU A 27 -25.23 -30.88 8.22
N GLY A 28 -24.30 -31.52 7.52
CA GLY A 28 -23.52 -32.64 8.04
C GLY A 28 -22.70 -32.21 9.26
N ALA A 29 -22.62 -33.11 10.25
CA ALA A 29 -21.90 -32.93 11.49
C ALA A 29 -20.45 -32.47 11.28
N GLN A 30 -20.02 -31.47 12.05
CA GLN A 30 -18.66 -30.96 12.02
C GLN A 30 -17.66 -32.03 12.50
N PRO A 31 -16.54 -32.24 11.78
CA PRO A 31 -15.46 -33.09 12.26
C PRO A 31 -14.85 -32.49 13.52
N LYS A 32 -14.72 -33.31 14.57
CA LYS A 32 -13.98 -32.96 15.79
C LYS A 32 -12.54 -32.63 15.41
N MET A 33 -12.16 -31.37 15.56
CA MET A 33 -10.78 -30.92 15.37
C MET A 33 -9.87 -31.69 16.34
N ALA A 34 -8.85 -32.32 15.76
CA ALA A 34 -7.75 -32.91 16.51
C ALA A 34 -7.07 -31.80 17.33
N SER A 35 -6.80 -32.12 18.60
CA SER A 35 -6.16 -31.25 19.58
C SER A 35 -4.88 -30.61 19.06
N GLU A 36 -4.79 -29.29 19.17
CA GLU A 36 -3.57 -28.51 18.96
C GLU A 36 -2.48 -28.99 19.92
N GLN A 37 -1.48 -29.69 19.38
CA GLN A 37 -0.21 -29.87 20.06
C GLN A 37 0.58 -28.56 19.90
N SER A 38 0.70 -27.83 21.00
CA SER A 38 1.53 -26.63 21.11
C SER A 38 3.01 -27.02 20.96
N TYR A 39 3.58 -26.81 19.77
CA TYR A 39 5.03 -26.79 19.59
C TYR A 39 5.52 -25.42 20.06
N GLU A 40 6.21 -25.42 21.20
CA GLU A 40 6.93 -24.25 21.69
C GLU A 40 8.10 -23.98 20.74
N ARG A 41 7.90 -23.02 19.86
CA ARG A 41 8.90 -22.58 18.87
C ARG A 41 10.03 -21.90 19.65
N VAL A 42 11.10 -22.63 19.90
CA VAL A 42 12.36 -22.05 20.42
C VAL A 42 12.93 -21.15 19.33
N GLU A 43 12.68 -19.85 19.42
CA GLU A 43 13.27 -18.88 18.49
C GLU A 43 14.75 -18.68 18.84
N PRO A 44 15.66 -18.76 17.85
CA PRO A 44 17.07 -18.48 18.10
C PRO A 44 17.25 -17.06 18.61
N PRO A 45 18.21 -16.81 19.52
CA PRO A 45 18.44 -15.48 20.09
C PRO A 45 18.78 -14.50 18.97
N ILE A 46 17.93 -13.48 18.81
CA ILE A 46 18.12 -12.45 17.78
C ILE A 46 19.27 -11.54 18.23
N PRO A 47 20.25 -11.24 17.35
CA PRO A 47 21.30 -10.28 17.63
C PRO A 47 20.71 -8.91 18.00
N ARG A 48 21.34 -8.19 18.92
CA ARG A 48 20.87 -6.88 19.33
C ARG A 48 20.91 -5.89 18.13
N PRO A 49 19.88 -5.05 17.93
CA PRO A 49 19.75 -4.17 16.75
C PRO A 49 20.93 -3.22 16.51
N ASP A 50 21.68 -2.90 17.57
CA ASP A 50 22.85 -2.02 17.60
C ASP A 50 24.11 -2.61 16.97
N LEU A 51 24.12 -3.91 16.61
CA LEU A 51 25.33 -4.61 16.15
C LEU A 51 25.33 -5.04 14.67
N ILE A 52 24.23 -4.86 13.94
CA ILE A 52 24.18 -5.16 12.51
C ILE A 52 24.44 -3.87 11.75
N LYS A 53 25.69 -3.64 11.31
CA LYS A 53 25.92 -2.69 10.23
C LYS A 53 25.26 -3.27 8.97
N PRO A 54 24.18 -2.66 8.45
CA PRO A 54 23.52 -3.18 7.27
C PRO A 54 24.52 -3.30 6.12
N ARG A 55 24.41 -4.36 5.34
CA ARG A 55 25.01 -4.34 4.01
C ARG A 55 24.33 -3.20 3.25
N PRO A 56 25.08 -2.28 2.62
CA PRO A 56 24.53 -1.11 1.94
C PRO A 56 23.66 -1.44 0.71
N SER A 57 23.20 -2.69 0.55
CA SER A 57 22.40 -3.17 -0.57
C SER A 57 20.98 -3.64 -0.19
N GLU A 58 20.65 -3.78 1.11
CA GLU A 58 19.35 -4.33 1.53
C GLU A 58 18.65 -3.39 2.49
N TRP A 59 17.67 -2.62 1.97
CA TRP A 59 16.73 -1.83 2.76
C TRP A 59 15.41 -2.62 2.92
N PRO A 60 14.77 -2.65 4.10
CA PRO A 60 15.19 -2.01 5.34
C PRO A 60 16.41 -2.71 5.95
N PHE A 61 17.27 -1.91 6.57
CA PHE A 61 18.58 -2.29 7.10
C PHE A 61 18.56 -3.31 8.25
N VAL A 62 17.36 -3.70 8.68
CA VAL A 62 17.11 -4.58 9.81
C VAL A 62 16.08 -5.65 9.42
N PRO A 63 16.14 -6.85 10.04
CA PRO A 63 15.17 -7.90 9.80
C PRO A 63 13.73 -7.45 10.13
N TRP A 64 12.78 -7.85 9.28
CA TRP A 64 11.35 -7.58 9.47
C TRP A 64 10.51 -8.86 9.33
N SER A 65 9.38 -8.87 10.03
CA SER A 65 8.43 -9.99 10.09
C SER A 65 7.34 -9.86 9.05
N TYR A 66 6.66 -8.73 9.04
CA TYR A 66 5.56 -8.41 8.11
C TYR A 66 5.56 -6.93 7.77
N ALA A 67 4.70 -6.54 6.84
CA ALA A 67 4.47 -5.14 6.52
C ALA A 67 2.98 -4.86 6.32
N LYS A 68 2.59 -3.62 6.56
CA LYS A 68 1.23 -3.12 6.30
C LYS A 68 1.30 -1.91 5.38
N ALA A 69 0.37 -1.84 4.45
CA ALA A 69 0.10 -0.66 3.65
C ALA A 69 -0.81 0.28 4.44
N TYR A 70 -0.56 1.57 4.33
CA TYR A 70 -1.28 2.64 5.00
C TYR A 70 -1.75 3.65 3.97
N THR A 71 -2.92 4.24 4.24
CA THR A 71 -3.33 5.51 3.64
C THR A 71 -3.36 6.59 4.69
N PHE A 72 -2.89 7.79 4.35
CA PHE A 72 -2.86 8.92 5.27
C PHE A 72 -2.90 10.25 4.51
N ASN A 73 -3.07 11.38 5.19
CA ASN A 73 -3.00 12.72 4.57
C ASN A 73 -3.96 12.99 3.38
N PHE A 74 -5.15 12.38 3.38
CA PHE A 74 -6.22 12.64 2.39
C PHE A 74 -6.98 13.95 2.71
N PHE A 75 -6.28 15.08 2.61
CA PHE A 75 -6.85 16.42 2.75
C PHE A 75 -5.91 17.47 2.09
N PRO A 76 -6.39 18.67 1.76
CA PRO A 76 -5.64 19.63 0.94
C PRO A 76 -4.64 20.52 1.70
N GLN A 77 -4.50 20.37 3.03
CA GLN A 77 -3.73 21.31 3.85
C GLN A 77 -2.24 20.98 3.92
N TYR A 78 -1.42 22.01 3.78
CA TYR A 78 0.02 22.00 4.04
C TYR A 78 0.31 22.03 5.55
N ALA A 79 1.50 21.56 5.97
CA ALA A 79 1.98 21.40 7.37
C ALA A 79 1.58 20.09 8.09
N GLN A 80 1.80 18.96 7.45
CA GLN A 80 1.44 17.63 7.97
C GLN A 80 2.66 16.72 8.02
N PRO A 81 2.62 15.64 8.81
CA PRO A 81 3.71 14.68 8.83
C PRO A 81 3.96 14.14 7.42
N GLU A 82 5.21 14.28 6.97
CA GLU A 82 5.71 13.81 5.69
C GLU A 82 5.81 12.28 5.63
N VAL A 83 5.71 11.61 6.78
CA VAL A 83 5.81 10.15 6.88
C VAL A 83 4.71 9.60 7.77
N VAL A 84 4.25 8.38 7.47
CA VAL A 84 3.21 7.71 8.25
C VAL A 84 3.69 7.38 9.67
N THR A 85 4.98 7.06 9.83
CA THR A 85 5.62 6.80 11.11
C THR A 85 7.12 7.08 11.05
N LYS A 86 7.68 7.65 12.12
CA LYS A 86 9.12 7.88 12.31
C LYS A 86 9.46 7.82 13.79
N ASN A 87 10.44 7.00 14.16
CA ASN A 87 10.88 6.81 15.55
C ASN A 87 9.73 6.46 16.51
N GLY A 88 8.79 5.63 16.05
CA GLY A 88 7.60 5.22 16.82
C GLY A 88 6.49 6.28 16.90
N ILE A 89 6.70 7.49 16.36
CA ILE A 89 5.67 8.53 16.28
C ILE A 89 4.86 8.32 15.01
N TRP A 90 3.56 8.07 15.17
CA TRP A 90 2.63 7.83 14.08
C TRP A 90 1.91 9.11 13.64
N SER A 91 1.58 9.20 12.35
CA SER A 91 0.69 10.23 11.83
C SER A 91 -0.71 10.07 12.43
N LYS A 92 -1.28 11.17 12.93
CA LYS A 92 -2.67 11.21 13.40
C LYS A 92 -3.71 11.14 12.26
N TYR A 93 -3.27 11.10 11.00
CA TYR A 93 -4.13 11.14 9.82
C TYR A 93 -4.17 9.84 9.04
N ILE A 94 -3.82 8.72 9.69
CA ILE A 94 -4.00 7.39 9.13
C ILE A 94 -5.49 7.15 8.91
N ARG A 95 -5.84 6.70 7.71
CA ARG A 95 -7.23 6.42 7.31
C ARG A 95 -7.51 4.94 7.19
N SER A 96 -6.56 4.17 6.69
CA SER A 96 -6.68 2.73 6.56
C SER A 96 -5.33 2.08 6.74
N GLU A 97 -5.36 0.82 7.16
CA GLU A 97 -4.23 -0.08 7.10
C GLU A 97 -4.65 -1.43 6.53
N GLN A 98 -3.72 -2.12 5.85
CA GLN A 98 -3.95 -3.46 5.31
C GLN A 98 -2.65 -4.25 5.34
N LEU A 99 -2.71 -5.50 5.78
CA LEU A 99 -1.56 -6.42 5.70
C LEU A 99 -1.20 -6.67 4.24
N VAL A 100 0.09 -6.65 3.91
CA VAL A 100 0.58 -6.91 2.56
C VAL A 100 1.25 -8.28 2.45
N MET A 101 1.26 -8.83 1.24
CA MET A 101 2.06 -10.02 0.93
C MET A 101 3.55 -9.71 1.05
N ARG A 102 4.35 -10.71 1.44
CA ARG A 102 5.80 -10.55 1.59
C ARG A 102 6.47 -10.06 0.31
N ALA A 103 6.05 -10.56 -0.85
CA ALA A 103 6.59 -10.14 -2.16
C ALA A 103 6.36 -8.65 -2.44
N GLN A 104 5.23 -8.09 -2.01
CA GLN A 104 4.91 -6.66 -2.18
C GLN A 104 5.80 -5.77 -1.31
N ALA A 105 6.00 -6.20 -0.07
CA ALA A 105 6.92 -5.52 0.84
C ALA A 105 8.36 -5.57 0.29
N ILE A 106 8.80 -6.70 -0.27
CA ILE A 106 10.12 -6.78 -0.92
C ILE A 106 10.23 -5.77 -2.08
N ALA A 107 9.24 -5.73 -2.98
CA ALA A 107 9.22 -4.77 -4.09
C ALA A 107 9.27 -3.30 -3.61
N ALA A 108 8.61 -2.97 -2.50
CA ALA A 108 8.69 -1.65 -1.89
C ALA A 108 10.12 -1.32 -1.39
N GLY A 109 10.79 -2.30 -0.80
CA GLY A 109 12.17 -2.13 -0.33
C GLY A 109 13.17 -2.00 -1.49
N GLU A 110 12.95 -2.75 -2.56
CA GLU A 110 13.72 -2.66 -3.81
C GLU A 110 13.59 -1.28 -4.45
N LEU A 111 12.40 -0.65 -4.42
CA LEU A 111 12.23 0.74 -4.85
C LEU A 111 13.15 1.69 -4.06
N VAL A 112 13.13 1.61 -2.73
CA VAL A 112 13.98 2.47 -1.88
C VAL A 112 15.46 2.21 -2.13
N ALA A 113 15.85 0.95 -2.29
CA ALA A 113 17.23 0.57 -2.60
C ALA A 113 17.68 1.09 -3.98
N ALA A 114 16.81 0.99 -5.00
CA ALA A 114 17.09 1.46 -6.35
C ALA A 114 17.31 2.98 -6.39
N ILE A 115 16.48 3.75 -5.66
CA ILE A 115 16.62 5.20 -5.57
C ILE A 115 17.65 5.64 -4.53
N GLN A 116 18.16 4.70 -3.72
CA GLN A 116 19.06 4.93 -2.59
C GLN A 116 18.51 5.93 -1.57
N GLY A 117 17.25 5.77 -1.17
CA GLY A 117 16.64 6.54 -0.09
C GLY A 117 15.34 7.25 -0.47
N SER A 118 15.32 8.57 -0.30
CA SER A 118 14.17 9.42 -0.59
C SER A 118 14.37 10.17 -1.90
N PHE A 119 13.29 10.34 -2.65
CA PHE A 119 13.21 11.20 -3.83
C PHE A 119 12.06 12.20 -3.63
N GLU A 120 12.41 13.46 -3.43
CA GLU A 120 11.44 14.55 -3.24
C GLU A 120 11.17 15.26 -4.56
N ASP A 121 9.93 15.20 -5.06
CA ASP A 121 9.46 16.19 -6.03
C ASP A 121 8.97 17.43 -5.27
N SER A 122 9.61 18.57 -5.57
CA SER A 122 9.28 19.93 -5.14
C SER A 122 7.79 20.30 -5.10
N LYS A 123 6.94 19.59 -5.86
CA LYS A 123 5.53 19.92 -6.04
C LYS A 123 4.58 19.39 -4.97
N CYS A 124 4.97 18.41 -4.14
CA CYS A 124 4.05 17.88 -3.13
C CYS A 124 4.77 17.31 -1.90
N MET A 125 4.51 17.92 -0.76
CA MET A 125 5.06 17.53 0.54
C MET A 125 4.12 16.61 1.34
N LEU A 126 3.19 15.93 0.67
CA LEU A 126 2.09 15.19 1.30
C LEU A 126 1.95 13.80 0.67
N PRO A 127 2.84 12.85 0.97
CA PRO A 127 2.59 11.46 0.63
C PRO A 127 1.31 10.98 1.30
N ARG A 128 0.57 10.15 0.56
CA ARG A 128 -0.76 9.68 0.96
C ARG A 128 -0.82 8.17 1.13
N HIS A 129 0.23 7.49 0.70
CA HIS A 129 0.34 6.05 0.71
C HIS A 129 1.64 5.73 1.43
N ALA A 130 1.64 4.68 2.24
CA ALA A 130 2.87 4.19 2.82
C ALA A 130 2.85 2.69 2.96
N LEU A 131 4.04 2.09 3.06
CA LEU A 131 4.24 0.72 3.49
C LEU A 131 5.18 0.73 4.68
N VAL A 132 4.73 0.19 5.81
CA VAL A 132 5.49 0.14 7.06
C VAL A 132 5.88 -1.30 7.34
N TYR A 133 7.15 -1.49 7.67
CA TYR A 133 7.73 -2.78 8.06
C TYR A 133 7.74 -2.89 9.57
N PHE A 134 7.42 -4.08 10.05
CA PHE A 134 7.34 -4.40 11.47
C PHE A 134 8.29 -5.53 11.82
N ASP A 135 8.85 -5.47 13.02
CA ASP A 135 9.57 -6.61 13.60
C ASP A 135 8.59 -7.65 14.21
N ARG A 136 9.09 -8.60 15.01
CA ARG A 136 8.26 -9.62 15.67
C ARG A 136 7.46 -9.08 16.86
N ASP A 137 7.84 -7.92 17.39
CA ASP A 137 7.23 -7.28 18.54
C ASP A 137 6.22 -6.19 18.12
N ASP A 138 5.76 -6.23 16.85
CA ASP A 138 4.87 -5.24 16.23
C ASP A 138 5.41 -3.80 16.25
N ARG A 139 6.74 -3.62 16.31
CA ARG A 139 7.35 -2.28 16.28
C ARG A 139 7.65 -1.86 14.84
N PRO A 140 7.31 -0.62 14.44
CA PRO A 140 7.66 -0.10 13.12
C PRO A 140 9.17 0.14 13.04
N ILE A 141 9.81 -0.48 12.04
CA ILE A 141 11.27 -0.38 11.85
C ILE A 141 11.66 0.38 10.60
N ALA A 142 10.74 0.50 9.64
CA ALA A 142 10.93 1.27 8.42
C ALA A 142 9.59 1.67 7.79
N SER A 143 9.59 2.73 6.99
CA SER A 143 8.45 3.12 6.15
C SER A 143 8.91 3.61 4.77
N VAL A 144 8.18 3.21 3.72
CA VAL A 144 8.22 3.81 2.38
C VAL A 144 6.96 4.62 2.22
N ASN A 145 7.06 5.92 1.98
CA ASN A 145 5.93 6.82 1.85
C ASN A 145 5.92 7.33 0.41
N VAL A 146 4.79 7.18 -0.28
CA VAL A 146 4.66 7.49 -1.70
C VAL A 146 3.50 8.44 -1.92
N CYS A 147 3.71 9.42 -2.79
CA CYS A 147 2.65 10.25 -3.34
C CYS A 147 2.49 9.93 -4.83
N PHE A 148 1.42 9.24 -5.24
CA PHE A 148 1.22 8.93 -6.66
C PHE A 148 0.85 10.13 -7.55
N GLU A 149 0.67 11.32 -6.97
CA GLU A 149 0.36 12.55 -7.72
C GLU A 149 1.61 13.30 -8.17
N CYS A 150 2.60 13.42 -7.29
CA CYS A 150 3.91 14.01 -7.62
C CYS A 150 5.01 12.96 -7.81
N GLU A 151 4.68 11.70 -7.59
CA GLU A 151 5.59 10.56 -7.63
C GLU A 151 6.71 10.60 -6.58
N GLY A 152 6.68 11.54 -5.63
CA GLY A 152 7.64 11.61 -4.52
C GLY A 152 7.63 10.37 -3.64
N VAL A 153 8.83 9.94 -3.22
CA VAL A 153 9.08 8.80 -2.35
C VAL A 153 9.89 9.26 -1.14
N LEU A 154 9.40 9.04 0.07
CA LEU A 154 10.13 9.32 1.31
C LEU A 154 10.35 8.01 2.07
N ALA A 155 11.60 7.69 2.37
CA ALA A 155 11.98 6.51 3.14
C ALA A 155 12.40 6.88 4.56
N TRP A 156 12.06 6.03 5.52
CA TRP A 156 12.62 6.03 6.87
C TRP A 156 12.98 4.59 7.27
N PRO A 157 14.15 4.32 7.88
CA PRO A 157 15.25 5.24 8.11
C PRO A 157 15.86 5.76 6.80
N ASP A 158 16.47 6.93 6.90
CA ASP A 158 17.15 7.58 5.77
C ASP A 158 18.28 6.68 5.28
N TYR A 159 18.53 6.70 3.96
CA TYR A 159 19.71 6.05 3.39
C TYR A 159 20.93 6.91 3.73
N GLU A 160 21.99 6.33 4.32
CA GLU A 160 23.16 7.10 4.76
C GLU A 160 23.89 7.83 3.61
N ALA A 161 23.76 7.33 2.39
CA ALA A 161 24.30 7.98 1.20
C ALA A 161 23.35 9.08 0.72
N LYS A 162 23.52 10.30 1.23
CA LYS A 162 22.91 11.49 0.61
C LYS A 162 23.56 11.71 -0.75
N ASN A 163 22.90 11.26 -1.82
CA ASN A 163 23.28 11.64 -3.17
C ASN A 163 22.72 13.04 -3.47
N GLU A 164 23.28 14.08 -2.85
CA GLU A 164 22.84 15.47 -3.05
C GLU A 164 23.00 15.92 -4.52
N ASP A 165 23.85 15.23 -5.28
CA ASP A 165 24.18 15.54 -6.68
C ASP A 165 23.65 14.54 -7.71
N ARG A 166 22.77 13.58 -7.33
CA ARG A 166 22.07 12.75 -8.34
C ARG A 166 21.01 13.59 -9.04
N TYR A 167 21.47 14.45 -9.94
CA TYR A 167 20.65 14.87 -11.07
C TYR A 167 20.10 13.62 -11.74
N LEU A 168 18.80 13.65 -12.01
CA LEU A 168 18.04 12.62 -12.73
C LEU A 168 18.66 12.38 -14.10
N ASP A 169 19.75 11.61 -14.18
CA ASP A 169 20.19 11.10 -15.47
C ASP A 169 19.06 10.24 -16.06
N GLU A 170 19.06 10.09 -17.37
CA GLU A 170 17.98 9.41 -18.08
C GLU A 170 17.82 7.95 -17.62
N THR A 171 18.90 7.31 -17.17
CA THR A 171 18.88 5.93 -16.66
C THR A 171 18.18 5.85 -15.31
N PHE A 172 18.52 6.76 -14.39
CA PHE A 172 17.86 6.85 -13.09
C PHE A 172 16.37 7.15 -13.28
N ARG A 173 16.04 8.13 -14.12
CA ARG A 173 14.64 8.52 -14.36
C ARG A 173 13.81 7.37 -14.92
N LYS A 174 14.34 6.62 -15.89
CA LYS A 174 13.68 5.43 -16.42
C LYS A 174 13.48 4.36 -15.35
N THR A 175 14.51 4.05 -14.57
CA THR A 175 14.45 3.06 -13.48
C THR A 175 13.41 3.47 -12.43
N PHE A 176 13.37 4.75 -12.10
CA PHE A 176 12.41 5.33 -11.17
C PHE A 176 10.96 5.22 -11.68
N GLU A 177 10.72 5.63 -12.94
CA GLU A 177 9.40 5.56 -13.59
C GLU A 177 8.89 4.11 -13.64
N GLU A 178 9.73 3.14 -14.00
CA GLU A 178 9.40 1.72 -14.00
C GLU A 178 9.05 1.20 -12.59
N ALA A 179 9.83 1.59 -11.57
CA ALA A 179 9.60 1.18 -10.19
C ALA A 179 8.30 1.79 -9.61
N ILE A 180 8.06 3.08 -9.82
CA ILE A 180 6.82 3.76 -9.39
C ILE A 180 5.60 3.20 -10.11
N ALA A 181 5.70 2.87 -11.41
CA ALA A 181 4.61 2.25 -12.15
C ALA A 181 4.22 0.89 -11.53
N GLY A 182 5.19 0.04 -11.20
CA GLY A 182 4.95 -1.21 -10.48
C GLY A 182 4.27 -0.98 -9.13
N PHE A 183 4.71 0.03 -8.39
CA PHE A 183 4.14 0.40 -7.10
C PHE A 183 2.69 0.91 -7.20
N ARG A 184 2.38 1.68 -8.26
CA ARG A 184 1.03 2.17 -8.54
C ARG A 184 0.07 1.04 -8.83
N VAL A 185 0.51 0.00 -9.56
CA VAL A 185 -0.28 -1.21 -9.83
C VAL A 185 -0.61 -1.92 -8.52
N LEU A 186 0.39 -2.13 -7.67
CA LEU A 186 0.26 -2.74 -6.35
C LEU A 186 -0.79 -2.00 -5.51
N PHE A 187 -0.72 -0.67 -5.42
CA PHE A 187 -1.67 0.09 -4.61
C PHE A 187 -3.09 0.14 -5.19
N LYS A 188 -3.22 0.33 -6.50
CA LYS A 188 -4.53 0.44 -7.16
C LYS A 188 -5.28 -0.88 -7.18
N GLN A 189 -4.61 -1.97 -7.53
CA GLN A 189 -5.26 -3.27 -7.73
C GLN A 189 -5.53 -3.98 -6.40
N GLU A 190 -4.67 -3.80 -5.39
CA GLU A 190 -4.71 -4.67 -4.22
C GLU A 190 -5.27 -4.03 -2.95
N PHE A 191 -5.21 -2.70 -2.83
CA PHE A 191 -5.78 -2.01 -1.68
C PHE A 191 -7.15 -1.37 -1.96
N GLY A 192 -7.55 -1.29 -3.24
CA GLY A 192 -8.77 -0.59 -3.66
C GLY A 192 -8.80 0.88 -3.21
N GLN A 193 -7.64 1.45 -2.89
CA GLN A 193 -7.52 2.82 -2.40
C GLN A 193 -7.31 3.75 -3.58
N PRO A 194 -7.96 4.94 -3.56
CA PRO A 194 -7.73 5.94 -4.58
C PRO A 194 -6.27 6.40 -4.54
N THR A 195 -5.62 6.43 -5.71
CA THR A 195 -4.27 6.97 -5.87
C THR A 195 -4.26 8.50 -5.98
N ASN A 196 -5.43 9.10 -6.20
CA ASN A 196 -5.68 10.53 -6.24
C ASN A 196 -6.65 10.88 -5.11
N TYR A 197 -6.31 11.87 -4.28
CA TYR A 197 -7.14 12.18 -3.10
C TYR A 197 -8.54 12.68 -3.48
N ARG A 198 -8.69 13.25 -4.69
CA ARG A 198 -9.98 13.74 -5.20
C ARG A 198 -10.96 12.62 -5.48
N ASP A 199 -10.46 11.41 -5.64
CA ASP A 199 -11.28 10.22 -5.90
C ASP A 199 -11.71 9.53 -4.59
N ASP A 200 -11.27 10.01 -3.41
CA ASP A 200 -11.73 9.50 -2.12
C ASP A 200 -13.09 10.11 -1.76
N PRO A 201 -14.19 9.33 -1.73
CA PRO A 201 -15.52 9.84 -1.42
C PRO A 201 -15.70 10.17 0.07
N ARG A 202 -14.74 9.83 0.94
CA ARG A 202 -14.86 10.02 2.39
C ARG A 202 -14.56 11.49 2.77
N PRO A 203 -15.38 12.10 3.64
CA PRO A 203 -15.13 13.48 4.10
C PRO A 203 -13.76 13.59 4.78
N GLY A 204 -13.15 14.78 4.71
CA GLY A 204 -11.94 15.13 5.45
C GLY A 204 -12.11 14.87 6.96
N PRO A 205 -11.05 14.57 7.72
CA PRO A 205 -11.13 14.62 9.18
C PRO A 205 -11.45 16.06 9.60
N GLY A 206 -12.72 16.33 9.96
CA GLY A 206 -13.16 17.59 10.56
C GLY A 206 -13.81 18.63 9.66
N THR A 207 -14.66 18.24 8.70
CA THR A 207 -15.75 19.13 8.24
C THR A 207 -17.03 18.84 9.01
#